data_AF-A0A8S0V3S0-F1
#
_entry.id   AF-A0A8S0V3S0-F1
#
_cell.length_a   1.000
_cell.length_b   1.000
_cell.length_c   1.000
_cell.angle_alpha   90.00
_cell.angle_beta   90.00
_cell.angle_gamma   90.00
#
_symmetry.space_group_name_H-M   'P 1'
#
loop_
_entity.id
_entity.type
_entity.pdbx_description
1 polymer ?
#
loop_
_entity_poly.entity_id
_entity_poly.type
_entity_poly.pdbx_seq_one_letter_code
_entity_poly.pdbx_strand_id
1 'polypeptide(L)'
;MFSFSDNYDCFSRRCVWVSGPVIVGAGPSGLAVAAGLKEQGVPFVVLEKADCVASLWQNRTYDRLKLHLPKQFCQLPEFPFPENYPKYPTKKQFIDYLESYAKKFDINPLFNECVESAKYDETCRLWRVKTVSISGDAAGSEVEYLCQWLVVATGENSEPVVPEIEGLSEFKGEVLHACDYRSGETFRGKKVVVVGCGNSGMEVCLDLCNHDTKPSMVVRSSVHVLPREILGKSTFELAMLMLKWLPLWLVDKILLFLAWMILGNMEKFGLKRPSVGPLELKNTQGKTPVLDIGAIEKIRSREIQLVSGINKFSSSMVELVNGKKIEIDSVIFATGYRSNVPYWLEVRKISVPQY
;
A
#
# COMPACT_ATOMS: atom_id res chain seq x y z
N MET A 1 21.92 -14.00 55.96
CA MET A 1 21.59 -15.04 54.97
C MET A 1 20.46 -14.48 54.11
N PHE A 2 20.80 -13.69 53.09
CA PHE A 2 19.84 -13.12 52.15
C PHE A 2 20.21 -13.63 50.77
N SER A 3 19.30 -14.41 50.18
CA SER A 3 19.39 -14.96 48.84
C SER A 3 19.08 -13.85 47.84
N PHE A 4 20.02 -13.52 46.97
CA PHE A 4 19.74 -12.81 45.72
C PHE A 4 19.79 -13.83 44.60
N SER A 5 18.60 -14.16 44.09
CA SER A 5 18.40 -14.97 42.91
C SER A 5 18.00 -14.03 41.78
N ASP A 6 18.98 -13.41 41.12
CA ASP A 6 18.78 -12.68 39.86
C ASP A 6 19.77 -13.23 38.83
N ASN A 7 19.49 -14.42 38.32
CA ASN A 7 20.06 -14.86 37.05
C ASN A 7 19.24 -14.19 35.94
N TYR A 8 19.70 -13.01 35.52
CA TYR A 8 19.35 -12.47 34.22
C TYR A 8 19.81 -13.45 33.15
N ASP A 9 18.84 -13.95 32.38
CA ASP A 9 19.06 -14.88 31.28
C ASP A 9 19.81 -14.15 30.14
N CYS A 10 21.14 -14.10 30.24
CA CYS A 10 22.04 -13.38 29.35
C CYS A 10 22.28 -14.13 28.01
N PHE A 11 21.56 -15.24 27.76
CA PHE A 11 21.82 -16.14 26.64
C PHE A 11 20.85 -16.04 25.45
N SER A 12 19.86 -15.13 25.43
CA SER A 12 18.90 -15.05 24.31
C SER A 12 19.27 -14.11 23.16
N ARG A 13 20.27 -13.23 23.33
CA ARG A 13 20.63 -12.20 22.34
C ARG A 13 21.78 -12.66 21.45
N ARG A 14 21.46 -13.05 20.21
CA ARG A 14 22.47 -13.41 19.20
C ARG A 14 22.94 -12.16 18.47
N CYS A 15 24.25 -11.94 18.36
CA CYS A 15 24.81 -10.87 17.53
C CYS A 15 25.37 -11.46 16.23
N VAL A 16 25.06 -10.83 15.09
CA VAL A 16 25.45 -11.28 13.75
C VAL A 16 26.15 -10.15 13.01
N TRP A 17 27.39 -10.39 12.59
CA TRP A 17 28.11 -9.47 11.71
C TRP A 17 27.73 -9.70 10.24
N VAL A 18 27.36 -8.65 9.52
CA VAL A 18 27.02 -8.69 8.10
C VAL A 18 28.05 -7.86 7.32
N SER A 19 28.77 -8.52 6.42
CA SER A 19 29.84 -7.92 5.63
C SER A 19 29.35 -6.96 4.52
N GLY A 20 28.05 -6.89 4.29
CA GLY A 20 27.42 -5.94 3.38
C GLY A 20 26.08 -5.42 3.92
N PRO A 21 25.15 -5.00 3.04
CA PRO A 21 23.92 -4.37 3.48
C PRO A 21 22.97 -5.32 4.21
N VAL A 22 22.29 -4.78 5.23
CA VAL A 22 21.05 -5.37 5.77
C VAL A 22 19.88 -4.71 5.05
N ILE A 23 19.05 -5.50 4.37
CA ILE A 23 17.86 -5.07 3.63
C ILE A 23 16.63 -5.43 4.46
N VAL A 24 15.81 -4.43 4.79
CA VAL A 24 14.60 -4.63 5.60
C VAL A 24 13.38 -4.65 4.68
N GLY A 25 12.81 -5.84 4.47
CA GLY A 25 11.63 -6.11 3.66
C GLY A 25 11.95 -6.89 2.38
N ALA A 26 11.21 -7.98 2.14
CA ALA A 26 11.27 -8.82 0.95
C ALA A 26 10.11 -8.52 -0.03
N GLY A 27 9.73 -7.24 -0.14
CA GLY A 27 8.86 -6.74 -1.20
C GLY A 27 9.62 -6.46 -2.51
N PRO A 28 8.94 -5.96 -3.55
CA PRO A 28 9.57 -5.69 -4.85
C PRO A 28 10.86 -4.85 -4.77
N SER A 29 10.87 -3.82 -3.92
CA SER A 29 12.07 -2.96 -3.73
C SER A 29 13.23 -3.71 -3.11
N GLY A 30 12.99 -4.53 -2.07
CA GLY A 30 14.04 -5.29 -1.40
C GLY A 30 14.61 -6.39 -2.28
N LEU A 31 13.74 -7.08 -3.03
CA LEU A 31 14.15 -8.08 -4.01
C LEU A 31 15.00 -7.46 -5.12
N ALA A 32 14.62 -6.30 -5.66
CA ALA A 32 15.39 -5.62 -6.70
C ALA A 32 16.80 -5.22 -6.22
N VAL A 33 16.92 -4.71 -4.99
CA VAL A 33 18.23 -4.38 -4.40
C VAL A 33 19.06 -5.64 -4.18
N ALA A 34 18.46 -6.69 -3.62
CA ALA A 34 19.13 -7.96 -3.39
C ALA A 34 19.65 -8.59 -4.69
N ALA A 35 18.87 -8.56 -5.77
CA ALA A 35 19.32 -9.04 -7.09
C ALA A 35 20.52 -8.24 -7.61
N GLY A 36 20.46 -6.91 -7.56
CA GLY A 36 21.58 -6.06 -7.99
C GLY A 36 22.85 -6.32 -7.18
N LEU A 37 22.75 -6.53 -5.87
CA LEU A 37 23.89 -6.90 -5.02
C LEU A 37 24.42 -8.30 -5.35
N LYS A 38 23.52 -9.26 -5.59
CA LYS A 38 23.89 -10.64 -5.97
C LYS A 38 24.69 -10.66 -7.28
N GLU A 39 24.23 -9.95 -8.30
CA GLU A 39 24.92 -9.85 -9.59
C GLU A 39 26.32 -9.25 -9.46
N GLN A 40 26.52 -8.35 -8.50
CA GLN A 40 27.83 -7.73 -8.21
C GLN A 40 28.68 -8.54 -7.22
N GLY A 41 28.21 -9.70 -6.76
CA GLY A 41 28.92 -10.52 -5.78
C GLY A 41 29.06 -9.89 -4.39
N VAL A 42 28.22 -8.91 -4.07
CA VAL A 42 28.23 -8.25 -2.75
C VAL A 42 27.40 -9.08 -1.77
N PRO A 43 27.94 -9.47 -0.60
CA PRO A 43 27.17 -10.18 0.42
C PRO A 43 26.08 -9.28 1.03
N PHE A 44 24.94 -9.84 1.37
CA PHE A 44 23.84 -9.11 2.01
C PHE A 44 22.97 -10.05 2.85
N VAL A 45 22.12 -9.46 3.69
CA VAL A 45 21.04 -10.16 4.40
C VAL A 45 19.73 -9.45 4.09
N VAL A 46 18.67 -10.22 3.79
CA VAL A 46 17.30 -9.69 3.67
C VAL A 46 16.51 -10.17 4.88
N LEU A 47 15.92 -9.25 5.64
CA LEU A 47 15.06 -9.52 6.79
C LEU A 47 13.62 -9.27 6.39
N GLU A 48 12.72 -10.23 6.58
CA GLU A 48 11.30 -10.11 6.29
C GLU A 48 10.48 -10.54 7.50
N LYS A 49 9.52 -9.68 7.87
CA LYS A 49 8.65 -9.93 9.02
C LYS A 49 7.69 -11.09 8.77
N ALA A 50 7.23 -11.28 7.53
CA ALA A 50 6.33 -12.36 7.18
C ALA A 50 7.08 -13.67 6.90
N ASP A 51 6.31 -14.74 6.67
CA ASP A 51 6.76 -16.06 6.26
C ASP A 51 6.93 -16.20 4.73
N CYS A 52 6.74 -15.11 3.98
CA CYS A 52 6.71 -15.12 2.53
C CYS A 52 7.20 -13.80 1.91
N VAL A 53 7.66 -13.87 0.65
CA VAL A 53 7.99 -12.68 -0.15
C VAL A 53 6.73 -11.92 -0.53
N ALA A 54 6.85 -10.60 -0.65
CA ALA A 54 5.75 -9.73 -1.06
C ALA A 54 4.45 -9.91 -0.23
N SER A 55 4.60 -10.09 1.08
CA SER A 55 3.51 -10.36 2.03
C SER A 55 2.32 -9.40 1.94
N LEU A 56 2.54 -8.13 1.57
CA LEU A 56 1.46 -7.18 1.27
C LEU A 56 0.55 -7.70 0.16
N TRP A 57 1.13 -8.17 -0.94
CA TRP A 57 0.37 -8.72 -2.07
C TRP A 57 -0.30 -10.03 -1.70
N GLN A 58 0.38 -10.92 -0.97
CA GLN A 58 -0.20 -12.21 -0.59
C GLN A 58 -1.37 -12.01 0.40
N ASN A 59 -1.12 -11.28 1.48
CA ASN A 59 -1.93 -11.32 2.70
C ASN A 59 -2.71 -10.03 3.00
N ARG A 60 -2.48 -8.92 2.29
CA ARG A 60 -3.08 -7.60 2.60
C ARG A 60 -3.77 -6.95 1.41
N THR A 61 -4.24 -7.75 0.46
CA THR A 61 -4.95 -7.28 -0.73
C THR A 61 -6.14 -8.16 -1.06
N TYR A 62 -7.12 -7.59 -1.76
CA TYR A 62 -8.30 -8.27 -2.27
C TYR A 62 -8.03 -9.11 -3.52
N ASP A 63 -8.88 -10.11 -3.74
CA ASP A 63 -8.61 -11.21 -4.68
C ASP A 63 -8.63 -10.75 -6.13
N ARG A 64 -9.52 -9.81 -6.47
CA ARG A 64 -9.65 -9.27 -7.84
C ARG A 64 -8.50 -8.37 -8.29
N LEU A 65 -7.59 -7.99 -7.37
CA LEU A 65 -6.57 -6.98 -7.63
C LEU A 65 -5.75 -7.35 -8.87
N LYS A 66 -5.55 -6.35 -9.74
CA LYS A 66 -4.63 -6.42 -10.88
C LYS A 66 -3.70 -5.22 -10.81
N LEU A 67 -2.54 -5.31 -11.46
CA LEU A 67 -1.69 -4.15 -11.65
C LEU A 67 -2.47 -3.04 -12.37
N HIS A 68 -2.38 -1.81 -11.88
CA HIS A 68 -2.99 -0.65 -12.54
C HIS A 68 -2.17 -0.15 -13.72
N LEU A 69 -0.87 -0.45 -13.72
CA LEU A 69 0.07 -0.07 -14.77
C LEU A 69 0.37 -1.27 -15.67
N PRO A 70 0.70 -1.02 -16.96
CA PRO A 70 1.16 -2.07 -17.85
C PRO A 70 2.40 -2.79 -17.30
N LYS A 71 2.49 -4.11 -17.54
CA LYS A 71 3.56 -4.98 -17.00
C LYS A 71 4.97 -4.44 -17.26
N GLN A 72 5.24 -3.81 -18.40
CA GLN A 72 6.57 -3.25 -18.69
C GLN A 72 7.03 -2.15 -17.72
N PHE A 73 6.10 -1.47 -17.03
CA PHE A 73 6.42 -0.44 -16.04
C PHE A 73 6.52 -0.99 -14.60
N CYS A 74 6.25 -2.28 -14.41
CA CYS A 74 6.26 -2.93 -13.11
C CYS A 74 7.32 -4.03 -13.01
N GLN A 75 8.11 -4.25 -14.05
CA GLN A 75 9.14 -5.29 -14.07
C GLN A 75 10.33 -4.86 -13.22
N LEU A 76 10.87 -5.79 -12.45
CA LEU A 76 12.12 -5.64 -11.73
C LEU A 76 13.32 -5.72 -12.69
N PRO A 77 14.48 -5.13 -12.31
CA PRO A 77 15.68 -5.11 -13.14
C PRO A 77 16.11 -6.51 -13.61
N GLU A 78 16.56 -6.61 -14.86
CA GLU A 78 17.11 -7.84 -15.47
C GLU A 78 16.16 -9.07 -15.51
N PHE A 79 14.85 -8.85 -15.31
CA PHE A 79 13.86 -9.91 -15.39
C PHE A 79 12.50 -9.40 -15.90
N PRO A 80 12.24 -9.44 -17.21
CA PRO A 80 10.94 -9.04 -17.74
C PRO A 80 9.84 -10.00 -17.27
N PHE A 81 8.60 -9.52 -17.24
CA PHE A 81 7.45 -10.41 -17.06
C PHE A 81 7.36 -11.43 -18.20
N PRO A 82 6.83 -12.64 -17.93
CA PRO A 82 6.53 -13.61 -18.98
C PRO A 82 5.68 -13.02 -20.12
N GLU A 83 6.00 -13.40 -21.36
CA GLU A 83 5.34 -12.85 -22.55
C GLU A 83 3.83 -13.13 -22.55
N ASN A 84 3.42 -14.32 -22.09
CA ASN A 84 2.04 -14.77 -21.98
C ASN A 84 1.20 -14.02 -20.92
N TYR A 85 1.82 -13.23 -20.03
CA TYR A 85 1.07 -12.43 -19.07
C TYR A 85 0.30 -11.31 -19.76
N PRO A 86 -0.93 -10.99 -19.30
CA PRO A 86 -1.70 -9.89 -19.86
C PRO A 86 -1.00 -8.55 -19.61
N LYS A 87 -1.42 -7.51 -20.34
CA LYS A 87 -0.93 -6.13 -20.14
C LYS A 87 -1.01 -5.69 -18.67
N TYR A 88 -2.08 -6.10 -17.96
CA TYR A 88 -2.30 -5.86 -16.53
C TYR A 88 -2.35 -7.20 -15.78
N PRO A 89 -1.21 -7.72 -15.29
CA PRO A 89 -1.13 -8.95 -14.52
C PRO A 89 -2.07 -8.96 -13.32
N THR A 90 -2.62 -10.13 -13.02
CA THR A 90 -3.38 -10.37 -11.78
C THR A 90 -2.46 -10.38 -10.56
N LYS A 91 -3.04 -10.22 -9.36
CA LYS A 91 -2.37 -10.42 -8.07
C LYS A 91 -1.54 -11.71 -8.06
N LYS A 92 -2.15 -12.84 -8.42
CA LYS A 92 -1.47 -14.14 -8.45
C LYS A 92 -0.28 -14.13 -9.40
N GLN A 93 -0.48 -13.69 -10.65
CA GLN A 93 0.61 -13.59 -11.63
C GLN A 93 1.76 -12.70 -11.17
N PHE A 94 1.47 -11.60 -10.48
CA PHE A 94 2.51 -10.72 -9.94
C PHE A 94 3.28 -11.39 -8.79
N ILE A 95 2.61 -12.14 -7.91
CA ILE A 95 3.25 -12.94 -6.86
C ILE A 95 4.14 -14.01 -7.49
N ASP A 96 3.62 -14.80 -8.43
CA ASP A 96 4.37 -15.85 -9.14
C ASP A 96 5.64 -15.28 -9.81
N TYR A 97 5.54 -14.06 -10.35
CA TYR A 97 6.68 -13.33 -10.92
C TYR A 97 7.74 -12.95 -9.88
N LEU A 98 7.34 -12.44 -8.71
CA LEU A 98 8.27 -12.05 -7.64
C LEU A 98 8.94 -13.28 -7.00
N GLU A 99 8.22 -14.39 -6.85
CA GLU A 99 8.80 -15.67 -6.40
C GLU A 99 9.80 -16.21 -7.42
N SER A 100 9.45 -16.14 -8.72
CA SER A 100 10.37 -16.51 -9.80
C SER A 100 11.61 -15.61 -9.82
N TYR A 101 11.45 -14.32 -9.52
CA TYR A 101 12.56 -13.37 -9.40
C TYR A 101 13.51 -13.75 -8.26
N ALA A 102 12.96 -13.95 -7.05
CA ALA A 102 13.74 -14.36 -5.89
C ALA A 102 14.51 -15.67 -6.16
N LYS A 103 13.86 -16.64 -6.81
CA LYS A 103 14.48 -17.91 -7.22
C LYS A 103 15.57 -17.74 -8.26
N LYS A 104 15.35 -16.91 -9.30
CA LYS A 104 16.34 -16.67 -10.37
C LYS A 104 17.65 -16.12 -9.82
N PHE A 105 17.56 -15.19 -8.87
CA PHE A 105 18.72 -14.51 -8.28
C PHE A 105 19.21 -15.17 -6.98
N ASP A 106 18.66 -16.33 -6.60
CA ASP A 106 19.01 -17.03 -5.36
C ASP A 106 19.03 -16.08 -4.14
N ILE A 107 17.92 -15.35 -3.99
CA ILE A 107 17.65 -14.44 -2.88
C ILE A 107 16.86 -15.23 -1.84
N ASN A 108 17.45 -15.41 -0.66
CA ASN A 108 16.86 -16.18 0.43
C ASN A 108 16.63 -15.25 1.63
N PRO A 109 15.45 -14.62 1.75
CA PRO A 109 15.13 -13.80 2.92
C PRO A 109 15.08 -14.63 4.20
N LEU A 110 15.54 -14.03 5.29
CA LEU A 110 15.28 -14.51 6.64
C LEU A 110 13.86 -14.08 7.01
N PHE A 111 12.94 -15.03 6.90
CA PHE A 111 11.54 -14.85 7.21
C PHE A 111 11.26 -14.87 8.71
N ASN A 112 10.11 -14.34 9.10
CA ASN A 112 9.66 -14.20 10.49
C ASN A 112 10.59 -13.35 11.36
N GLU A 113 11.44 -12.52 10.76
CA GLU A 113 12.35 -11.62 11.46
C GLU A 113 11.79 -10.20 11.39
N CYS A 114 11.12 -9.75 12.45
CA CYS A 114 10.58 -8.41 12.54
C CYS A 114 11.64 -7.44 13.03
N VAL A 115 12.03 -6.46 12.22
CA VAL A 115 12.92 -5.37 12.64
C VAL A 115 12.15 -4.42 13.57
N GLU A 116 12.55 -4.42 14.84
CA GLU A 116 11.97 -3.57 15.89
C GLU A 116 12.71 -2.24 16.02
N SER A 117 14.03 -2.23 15.80
CA SER A 117 14.79 -0.99 15.74
C SER A 117 16.03 -1.07 14.86
N ALA A 118 16.41 0.06 14.27
CA ALA A 118 17.65 0.23 13.53
C ALA A 118 18.27 1.57 13.91
N LYS A 119 19.47 1.53 14.49
CA LYS A 119 20.18 2.71 15.00
C LYS A 119 21.61 2.75 14.50
N TYR A 120 22.04 3.91 14.06
CA TYR A 120 23.44 4.12 13.71
C TYR A 120 24.29 4.40 14.97
N ASP A 121 25.33 3.60 15.16
CA ASP A 121 26.32 3.73 16.22
C ASP A 121 27.54 4.49 15.67
N GLU A 122 27.66 5.77 16.03
CA GLU A 122 28.76 6.64 15.60
C GLU A 122 30.14 6.20 16.10
N THR A 123 30.18 5.47 17.23
CA THR A 123 31.46 5.02 17.82
C THR A 123 32.06 3.93 16.96
N CYS A 124 31.22 2.97 16.56
CA CYS A 124 31.64 1.85 15.72
C CYS A 124 31.49 2.13 14.22
N ARG A 125 30.79 3.21 13.83
CA ARG A 125 30.40 3.55 12.45
C ARG A 125 29.63 2.43 11.76
N LEU A 126 28.67 1.86 12.49
CA LEU A 126 27.85 0.74 12.05
C LEU A 126 26.40 0.96 12.40
N TRP A 127 25.51 0.40 11.59
CA TRP A 127 24.12 0.19 11.96
C TRP A 127 24.02 -1.01 12.90
N ARG A 128 23.21 -0.85 13.95
CA ARG A 128 22.71 -1.91 14.83
C ARG A 128 21.24 -2.12 14.52
N VAL A 129 20.90 -3.25 13.93
CA VAL A 129 19.54 -3.61 13.54
C VAL A 129 19.07 -4.73 14.44
N LYS A 130 18.03 -4.47 15.24
CA LYS A 130 17.45 -5.44 16.17
C LYS A 130 16.23 -6.07 15.56
N THR A 131 16.19 -7.39 15.58
CA THR A 131 15.03 -8.18 15.17
C THR A 131 14.48 -8.98 16.33
N VAL A 132 13.17 -9.24 16.26
CA VAL A 132 12.49 -10.24 17.07
C VAL A 132 11.90 -11.27 16.12
N SER A 133 12.18 -12.54 16.38
CA SER A 133 11.55 -13.64 15.67
C SER A 133 10.08 -13.74 16.10
N ILE A 134 9.15 -13.69 15.15
CA ILE A 134 7.70 -13.63 15.44
C ILE A 134 7.00 -14.99 15.48
N SER A 135 7.66 -16.07 15.04
CA SER A 135 7.04 -17.40 14.94
C SER A 135 8.08 -18.54 15.00
N GLY A 136 7.59 -19.75 15.23
CA GLY A 136 8.42 -20.96 15.35
C GLY A 136 9.06 -21.15 16.74
N ASP A 137 9.97 -22.11 16.84
CA ASP A 137 10.64 -22.48 18.10
C ASP A 137 11.50 -21.34 18.68
N ALA A 138 11.85 -20.37 17.84
CA ALA A 138 12.62 -19.19 18.19
C ALA A 138 11.74 -17.95 18.46
N ALA A 139 10.41 -18.08 18.54
CA ALA A 139 9.52 -16.95 18.78
C ALA A 139 9.91 -16.17 20.05
N GLY A 140 10.01 -14.84 19.92
CA GLY A 140 10.48 -13.95 20.98
C GLY A 140 12.00 -13.89 21.16
N SER A 141 12.78 -14.67 20.39
CA SER A 141 14.23 -14.53 20.38
C SER A 141 14.66 -13.23 19.70
N GLU A 142 15.71 -12.62 20.24
CA GLU A 142 16.25 -11.35 19.76
C GLU A 142 17.58 -11.60 19.02
N VAL A 143 17.72 -10.97 17.85
CA VAL A 143 18.98 -10.97 17.09
C VAL A 143 19.38 -9.52 16.80
N GLU A 144 20.66 -9.20 16.99
CA GLU A 144 21.24 -7.90 16.60
C GLU A 144 22.19 -8.10 15.42
N TYR A 145 21.88 -7.46 14.30
CA TYR A 145 22.73 -7.41 13.11
C TYR A 145 23.58 -6.15 13.11
N LEU A 146 24.88 -6.30 12.88
CA LEU A 146 25.84 -5.23 12.73
C LEU A 146 26.27 -5.12 11.26
N CYS A 147 26.08 -3.95 10.66
CA CYS A 147 26.40 -3.74 9.24
C CYS A 147 26.80 -2.29 8.94
N GLN A 148 27.53 -2.06 7.84
CA GLN A 148 27.88 -0.71 7.40
C GLN A 148 26.72 0.00 6.69
N TRP A 149 25.87 -0.75 6.00
CA TRP A 149 24.78 -0.20 5.19
C TRP A 149 23.43 -0.80 5.58
N LEU A 150 22.43 0.07 5.66
CA LEU A 150 21.05 -0.30 5.88
C LEU A 150 20.24 0.10 4.64
N VAL A 151 19.46 -0.83 4.10
CA VAL A 151 18.50 -0.58 3.03
C VAL A 151 17.10 -0.73 3.59
N VAL A 152 16.34 0.37 3.54
CA VAL A 152 14.94 0.41 3.98
C VAL A 152 14.04 0.08 2.80
N ALA A 153 13.41 -1.10 2.83
CA ALA A 153 12.56 -1.61 1.75
C ALA A 153 11.16 -2.06 2.24
N THR A 154 10.68 -1.50 3.34
CA THR A 154 9.38 -1.85 3.96
C THR A 154 8.17 -1.21 3.27
N GLY A 155 8.39 -0.28 2.35
CA GLY A 155 7.34 0.41 1.60
C GLY A 155 6.63 1.54 2.36
N GLU A 156 5.72 2.21 1.66
CA GLU A 156 4.97 3.37 2.18
C GLU A 156 3.58 2.99 2.72
N ASN A 157 3.04 1.84 2.30
CA ASN A 157 1.68 1.40 2.61
C ASN A 157 1.67 0.26 3.64
N SER A 158 2.28 0.47 4.80
CA SER A 158 2.48 -0.58 5.80
C SER A 158 1.34 -0.65 6.80
N GLU A 159 1.03 0.47 7.45
CA GLU A 159 0.06 0.53 8.55
C GLU A 159 -1.26 1.13 8.09
N PRO A 160 -2.41 0.46 8.28
CA PRO A 160 -3.72 1.00 7.89
C PRO A 160 -4.06 2.25 8.70
N VAL A 161 -4.66 3.25 8.05
CA VAL A 161 -5.12 4.47 8.73
C VAL A 161 -6.61 4.36 8.97
N VAL A 162 -7.00 3.95 10.18
CA VAL A 162 -8.40 3.97 10.61
C VAL A 162 -8.67 5.28 11.36
N PRO A 163 -9.57 6.15 10.88
CA PRO A 163 -9.88 7.40 11.55
C PRO A 163 -10.65 7.14 12.86
N GLU A 164 -10.34 7.93 13.89
CA GLU A 164 -11.17 8.00 15.09
C GLU A 164 -12.49 8.70 14.74
N ILE A 165 -13.61 8.00 14.91
CA ILE A 165 -14.96 8.52 14.63
C ILE A 165 -15.83 8.20 15.84
N GLU A 166 -16.58 9.20 16.31
CA GLU A 166 -17.52 9.06 17.42
C GLU A 166 -18.50 7.90 17.17
N GLY A 167 -18.71 7.06 18.19
CA GLY A 167 -19.64 5.93 18.15
C GLY A 167 -19.17 4.72 17.33
N LEU A 168 -17.97 4.74 16.72
CA LEU A 168 -17.49 3.60 15.90
C LEU A 168 -17.35 2.31 16.74
N SER A 169 -16.94 2.43 18.01
CA SER A 169 -16.86 1.30 18.95
C SER A 169 -18.23 0.75 19.37
N GLU A 170 -19.30 1.52 19.20
CA GLU A 170 -20.68 1.11 19.51
C GLU A 170 -21.39 0.48 18.31
N PHE A 171 -20.83 0.61 17.11
CA PHE A 171 -21.36 0.00 15.90
C PHE A 171 -21.28 -1.53 15.99
N LYS A 172 -22.42 -2.20 15.85
CA LYS A 172 -22.52 -3.66 15.99
C LYS A 172 -22.25 -4.42 14.69
N GLY A 173 -22.14 -3.70 13.57
CA GLY A 173 -21.85 -4.27 12.26
C GLY A 173 -20.36 -4.53 12.06
N GLU A 174 -20.04 -5.05 10.88
CA GLU A 174 -18.68 -5.42 10.51
C GLU A 174 -17.84 -4.17 10.16
N VAL A 175 -16.66 -4.04 10.78
CA VAL A 175 -15.72 -2.94 10.54
C VAL A 175 -14.43 -3.51 9.97
N LEU A 176 -14.05 -3.07 8.77
CA LEU A 176 -12.84 -3.54 8.10
C LEU A 176 -12.03 -2.38 7.55
N HIS A 177 -10.73 -2.58 7.40
CA HIS A 177 -9.90 -1.77 6.51
C HIS A 177 -9.72 -2.49 5.17
N ALA A 178 -9.41 -1.75 4.10
CA ALA A 178 -9.25 -2.31 2.76
C ALA A 178 -8.15 -3.39 2.65
N CYS A 179 -7.22 -3.47 3.60
CA CYS A 179 -6.20 -4.53 3.65
C CYS A 179 -6.76 -5.89 4.10
N ASP A 180 -7.87 -5.89 4.84
CA ASP A 180 -8.52 -7.09 5.37
C ASP A 180 -9.71 -7.52 4.49
N TYR A 181 -10.15 -6.65 3.58
CA TYR A 181 -11.10 -6.98 2.53
C TYR A 181 -10.53 -8.01 1.55
N ARG A 182 -11.35 -9.01 1.16
CA ARG A 182 -10.97 -10.08 0.21
C ARG A 182 -11.83 -10.09 -1.03
N SER A 183 -13.16 -10.17 -0.85
CA SER A 183 -14.13 -10.28 -1.92
C SER A 183 -15.47 -9.68 -1.50
N GLY A 184 -16.23 -9.20 -2.48
CA GLY A 184 -17.57 -8.65 -2.28
C GLY A 184 -18.61 -9.71 -1.94
N GLU A 185 -18.32 -10.99 -2.21
CA GLU A 185 -19.25 -12.10 -1.98
C GLU A 185 -19.74 -12.18 -0.53
N THR A 186 -18.87 -11.90 0.46
CA THR A 186 -19.25 -11.91 1.90
C THR A 186 -20.18 -10.76 2.30
N PHE A 187 -20.45 -9.84 1.38
CA PHE A 187 -21.31 -8.68 1.56
C PHE A 187 -22.58 -8.72 0.72
N ARG A 188 -22.85 -9.83 0.04
CA ARG A 188 -24.07 -10.01 -0.77
C ARG A 188 -25.31 -9.69 0.06
N GLY A 189 -26.12 -8.75 -0.43
CA GLY A 189 -27.35 -8.31 0.24
C GLY A 189 -27.16 -7.39 1.46
N LYS A 190 -25.92 -7.08 1.87
CA LYS A 190 -25.63 -6.14 2.98
C LYS A 190 -25.64 -4.69 2.50
N LYS A 191 -26.00 -3.76 3.38
CA LYS A 191 -25.80 -2.31 3.22
C LYS A 191 -24.38 -1.94 3.64
N VAL A 192 -23.51 -1.71 2.67
CA VAL A 192 -22.08 -1.43 2.93
C VAL A 192 -21.76 0.04 2.68
N VAL A 193 -21.06 0.67 3.63
CA VAL A 193 -20.42 1.98 3.44
C VAL A 193 -18.92 1.79 3.23
N VAL A 194 -18.38 2.36 2.14
CA VAL A 194 -16.95 2.39 1.87
C VAL A 194 -16.43 3.80 2.11
N VAL A 195 -15.47 3.96 3.02
CA VAL A 195 -14.93 5.26 3.40
C VAL A 195 -13.68 5.57 2.60
N GLY A 196 -13.80 6.51 1.65
CA GLY A 196 -12.69 6.94 0.80
C GLY A 196 -12.91 6.62 -0.68
N CYS A 197 -12.42 7.51 -1.54
CA CYS A 197 -12.58 7.46 -2.99
C CYS A 197 -11.25 7.35 -3.75
N GLY A 198 -10.20 6.83 -3.09
CA GLY A 198 -8.94 6.48 -3.75
C GLY A 198 -9.08 5.19 -4.58
N ASN A 199 -7.96 4.73 -5.16
CA ASN A 199 -7.95 3.51 -6.01
C ASN A 199 -8.60 2.31 -5.28
N SER A 200 -8.20 2.04 -4.03
CA SER A 200 -8.80 0.93 -3.26
C SER A 200 -10.30 1.13 -3.00
N GLY A 201 -10.76 2.33 -2.67
CA GLY A 201 -12.19 2.57 -2.40
C GLY A 201 -13.05 2.36 -3.65
N MET A 202 -12.58 2.84 -4.80
CA MET A 202 -13.24 2.64 -6.10
C MET A 202 -13.27 1.16 -6.51
N GLU A 203 -12.16 0.45 -6.30
CA GLU A 203 -12.08 -0.98 -6.60
C GLU A 203 -12.93 -1.86 -5.69
N VAL A 204 -12.98 -1.56 -4.40
CA VAL A 204 -13.82 -2.27 -3.43
C VAL A 204 -15.30 -2.02 -3.76
N CYS A 205 -15.70 -0.77 -4.04
CA CYS A 205 -17.09 -0.51 -4.45
C CYS A 205 -17.46 -1.22 -5.75
N LEU A 206 -16.57 -1.23 -6.75
CA LEU A 206 -16.81 -1.96 -7.99
C LEU A 206 -16.97 -3.46 -7.75
N ASP A 207 -16.15 -4.04 -6.87
CA ASP A 207 -16.25 -5.44 -6.51
C ASP A 207 -17.55 -5.80 -5.77
N LEU A 208 -17.96 -4.95 -4.84
CA LEU A 208 -19.25 -5.07 -4.16
C LEU A 208 -20.39 -5.04 -5.18
N CYS A 209 -20.36 -4.13 -6.15
CA CYS A 209 -21.36 -4.10 -7.22
C CYS A 209 -21.37 -5.36 -8.09
N ASN A 210 -20.21 -5.95 -8.35
CA ASN A 210 -20.12 -7.22 -9.10
C ASN A 210 -20.71 -8.42 -8.34
N HIS A 211 -20.88 -8.29 -7.03
CA HIS A 211 -21.50 -9.29 -6.15
C HIS A 211 -22.90 -8.85 -5.67
N ASP A 212 -23.60 -8.05 -6.48
CA ASP A 212 -24.98 -7.59 -6.25
C ASP A 212 -25.20 -6.73 -5.00
N THR A 213 -24.14 -6.11 -4.49
CA THR A 213 -24.20 -5.15 -3.38
C THR A 213 -24.21 -3.72 -3.91
N LYS A 214 -25.03 -2.85 -3.29
CA LYS A 214 -25.14 -1.42 -3.64
C LYS A 214 -24.43 -0.56 -2.59
N PRO A 215 -23.11 -0.35 -2.69
CA PRO A 215 -22.36 0.35 -1.67
C PRO A 215 -22.61 1.86 -1.71
N SER A 216 -22.52 2.48 -0.53
CA SER A 216 -22.42 3.93 -0.40
C SER A 216 -20.95 4.33 -0.20
N MET A 217 -20.40 5.13 -1.11
CA MET A 217 -19.01 5.59 -1.04
C MET A 217 -18.93 6.99 -0.44
N VAL A 218 -18.18 7.14 0.65
CA VAL A 218 -17.94 8.43 1.30
C VAL A 218 -16.85 9.19 0.56
N VAL A 219 -17.21 10.37 0.07
CA VAL A 219 -16.30 11.29 -0.63
C VAL A 219 -16.16 12.56 0.19
N ARG A 220 -15.04 12.72 0.89
CA ARG A 220 -14.75 13.94 1.68
C ARG A 220 -13.97 14.99 0.90
N SER A 221 -12.99 14.55 0.13
CA SER A 221 -11.99 15.41 -0.51
C SER A 221 -12.06 15.27 -2.03
N SER A 222 -11.48 16.23 -2.72
CA SER A 222 -11.37 16.17 -4.17
C SER A 222 -10.39 15.07 -4.61
N VAL A 223 -10.67 14.47 -5.76
CA VAL A 223 -9.86 13.39 -6.34
C VAL A 223 -9.81 13.52 -7.86
N HIS A 224 -8.64 13.27 -8.45
CA HIS A 224 -8.56 13.10 -9.90
C HIS A 224 -8.92 11.66 -10.24
N VAL A 225 -9.90 11.49 -11.14
CA VAL A 225 -10.21 10.21 -11.75
C VAL A 225 -9.86 10.29 -13.22
N LEU A 226 -8.98 9.41 -13.66
CA LEU A 226 -8.57 9.25 -15.05
C LEU A 226 -8.98 7.85 -15.52
N PRO A 227 -9.35 7.65 -16.79
CA PRO A 227 -9.54 6.31 -17.30
C PRO A 227 -8.21 5.54 -17.23
N ARG A 228 -8.22 4.23 -16.98
CA ARG A 228 -6.98 3.43 -17.01
C ARG A 228 -6.31 3.44 -18.39
N GLU A 229 -7.12 3.47 -19.45
CA GLU A 229 -6.67 3.52 -20.83
C GLU A 229 -7.36 4.65 -21.61
N ILE A 230 -6.60 5.29 -22.50
CA ILE A 230 -7.05 6.30 -23.45
C ILE A 230 -6.68 5.79 -24.84
N LEU A 231 -7.69 5.52 -25.68
CA LEU A 231 -7.51 5.04 -27.06
C LEU A 231 -6.60 3.78 -27.15
N GLY A 232 -6.79 2.83 -26.23
CA GLY A 232 -6.03 1.56 -26.18
C GLY A 232 -4.62 1.65 -25.58
N LYS A 233 -4.13 2.85 -25.24
CA LYS A 233 -2.87 3.05 -24.50
C LYS A 233 -3.14 3.31 -23.03
N SER A 234 -2.23 2.90 -22.16
CA SER A 234 -2.37 3.25 -20.74
C SER A 234 -2.25 4.75 -20.56
N THR A 235 -3.08 5.34 -19.70
CA THR A 235 -2.97 6.76 -19.34
C THR A 235 -1.59 7.10 -18.79
N PHE A 236 -0.99 6.18 -18.03
CA PHE A 236 0.38 6.35 -17.52
C PHE A 236 1.42 6.35 -18.64
N GLU A 237 1.32 5.40 -19.58
CA GLU A 237 2.21 5.32 -20.74
C GLU A 237 2.13 6.60 -21.59
N LEU A 238 0.91 7.07 -21.85
CA LEU A 238 0.67 8.32 -22.57
C LEU A 238 1.28 9.51 -21.82
N ALA A 239 1.08 9.61 -20.51
CA ALA A 239 1.67 10.64 -19.66
C ALA A 239 3.21 10.63 -19.73
N MET A 240 3.84 9.47 -19.57
CA MET A 240 5.30 9.34 -19.62
C MET A 240 5.86 9.68 -21.01
N LEU A 241 5.16 9.33 -22.08
CA LEU A 241 5.55 9.71 -23.44
C LEU A 241 5.50 11.23 -23.64
N MET A 242 4.42 11.88 -23.19
CA MET A 242 4.26 13.32 -23.31
C MET A 242 5.27 14.10 -22.47
N LEU A 243 5.60 13.63 -21.26
CA LEU A 243 6.60 14.27 -20.39
C LEU A 243 8.01 14.30 -20.98
N LYS A 244 8.31 13.48 -21.99
CA LYS A 244 9.60 13.57 -22.72
C LYS A 244 9.72 14.84 -23.56
N TRP A 245 8.60 15.44 -23.96
CA TRP A 245 8.56 16.51 -24.96
C TRP A 245 7.80 17.75 -24.50
N LEU A 246 6.94 17.64 -23.48
CA LEU A 246 6.05 18.69 -23.02
C LEU A 246 6.27 19.00 -21.53
N PRO A 247 6.10 20.27 -21.11
CA PRO A 247 6.16 20.62 -19.69
C PRO A 247 4.97 20.04 -18.92
N LEU A 248 5.19 19.74 -17.63
CA LEU A 248 4.24 19.03 -16.77
C LEU A 248 2.83 19.65 -16.73
N TRP A 249 2.73 20.99 -16.64
CA TRP A 249 1.42 21.68 -16.64
C TRP A 249 0.61 21.43 -17.91
N LEU A 250 1.28 21.27 -19.06
CA LEU A 250 0.63 21.03 -20.35
C LEU A 250 0.18 19.57 -20.45
N VAL A 251 1.02 18.64 -19.99
CA VAL A 251 0.65 17.22 -19.88
C VAL A 251 -0.60 17.05 -19.02
N ASP A 252 -0.64 17.70 -17.86
CA ASP A 252 -1.81 17.66 -16.97
C ASP A 252 -3.07 18.21 -17.64
N LYS A 253 -2.99 19.34 -18.35
CA LYS A 253 -4.14 19.88 -19.09
C LYS A 253 -4.64 18.92 -20.18
N ILE A 254 -3.72 18.31 -20.93
CA ILE A 254 -4.05 17.34 -21.98
C ILE A 254 -4.72 16.10 -21.37
N LEU A 255 -4.16 15.53 -20.31
CA LEU A 255 -4.74 14.37 -19.62
C LEU A 255 -6.14 14.68 -19.08
N LEU A 256 -6.34 15.86 -18.49
CA LEU A 256 -7.64 16.27 -17.97
C LEU A 256 -8.67 16.50 -19.09
N PHE A 257 -8.26 17.02 -20.24
CA PHE A 257 -9.12 17.15 -21.41
C PHE A 257 -9.52 15.77 -21.97
N LEU A 258 -8.56 14.86 -22.15
CA LEU A 258 -8.83 13.49 -22.61
C LEU A 258 -9.73 12.73 -21.62
N ALA A 259 -9.47 12.86 -20.32
CA ALA A 259 -10.30 12.28 -19.28
C ALA A 259 -11.71 12.86 -19.29
N TRP A 260 -11.88 14.18 -19.51
CA TRP A 260 -13.20 14.79 -19.64
C TRP A 260 -13.96 14.31 -20.89
N MET A 261 -13.28 14.07 -22.02
CA MET A 261 -13.95 13.51 -23.20
C MET A 261 -14.46 12.08 -22.97
N ILE A 262 -13.77 11.27 -22.17
CA ILE A 262 -14.12 9.86 -21.91
C ILE A 262 -15.09 9.72 -20.72
N LEU A 263 -14.77 10.38 -19.61
CA LEU A 263 -15.49 10.28 -18.34
C LEU A 263 -16.53 11.39 -18.14
N GLY A 264 -16.54 12.44 -18.98
CA GLY A 264 -17.46 13.56 -18.85
C GLY A 264 -17.26 14.38 -17.57
N ASN A 265 -18.25 15.21 -17.25
CA ASN A 265 -18.26 15.96 -15.99
C ASN A 265 -18.70 15.05 -14.83
N MET A 266 -17.76 14.77 -13.91
CA MET A 266 -17.97 13.94 -12.73
C MET A 266 -18.46 14.71 -11.49
N GLU A 267 -18.37 16.04 -11.49
CA GLU A 267 -18.84 16.87 -10.36
C GLU A 267 -20.35 16.76 -10.17
N LYS A 268 -21.11 16.54 -11.25
CA LYS A 268 -22.57 16.31 -11.21
C LYS A 268 -22.97 15.07 -10.39
N PHE A 269 -22.03 14.16 -10.14
CA PHE A 269 -22.23 12.98 -9.31
C PHE A 269 -21.68 13.14 -7.89
N GLY A 270 -20.93 14.22 -7.60
CA GLY A 270 -20.34 14.48 -6.28
C GLY A 270 -18.83 14.27 -6.20
N LEU A 271 -18.16 13.89 -7.29
CA LEU A 271 -16.70 13.80 -7.35
C LEU A 271 -16.11 15.16 -7.78
N LYS A 272 -15.65 15.92 -6.79
CA LYS A 272 -14.98 17.20 -7.02
C LYS A 272 -13.55 16.95 -7.49
N ARG A 273 -13.12 17.69 -8.51
CA ARG A 273 -11.76 17.62 -9.03
C ARG A 273 -10.83 18.59 -8.27
N PRO A 274 -9.58 18.22 -7.95
CA PRO A 274 -8.57 19.17 -7.45
C PRO A 274 -8.26 20.27 -8.47
N SER A 275 -7.83 21.44 -7.99
CA SER A 275 -7.40 22.56 -8.85
C SER A 275 -6.03 22.33 -9.50
N VAL A 276 -5.11 21.71 -8.75
CA VAL A 276 -3.78 21.29 -9.20
C VAL A 276 -3.89 20.07 -10.13
N GLY A 277 -3.05 19.96 -11.14
CA GLY A 277 -3.08 18.85 -12.11
C GLY A 277 -2.73 17.48 -11.51
N PRO A 278 -3.13 16.36 -12.13
CA PRO A 278 -2.97 15.03 -11.55
C PRO A 278 -1.50 14.61 -11.33
N LEU A 279 -0.59 14.93 -12.24
CA LEU A 279 0.83 14.62 -12.09
C LEU A 279 1.51 15.59 -11.13
N GLU A 280 1.16 16.88 -11.19
CA GLU A 280 1.65 17.88 -10.23
C GLU A 280 1.26 17.51 -8.79
N LEU A 281 0.01 17.11 -8.58
CA LEU A 281 -0.51 16.70 -7.28
C LEU A 281 0.22 15.45 -6.76
N LYS A 282 0.55 14.51 -7.64
CA LYS A 282 1.36 13.34 -7.28
C LYS A 282 2.77 13.77 -6.86
N ASN A 283 3.43 14.65 -7.60
CA ASN A 283 4.80 15.08 -7.30
C ASN A 283 4.91 15.92 -6.03
N THR A 284 3.90 16.76 -5.75
CA THR A 284 3.93 17.71 -4.62
C THR A 284 3.33 17.14 -3.34
N GLN A 285 2.30 16.29 -3.45
CA GLN A 285 1.55 15.78 -2.28
C GLN A 285 1.54 14.24 -2.18
N GLY A 286 2.19 13.52 -3.09
CA GLY A 286 2.16 12.06 -3.13
C GLY A 286 0.81 11.45 -3.52
N LYS A 287 -0.20 12.28 -3.84
CA LYS A 287 -1.55 11.80 -4.16
C LYS A 287 -1.66 11.37 -5.60
N THR A 288 -1.72 10.06 -5.80
CA THR A 288 -1.87 9.46 -7.13
C THR A 288 -3.32 9.57 -7.62
N PRO A 289 -3.57 9.94 -8.89
CA PRO A 289 -4.92 9.90 -9.45
C PRO A 289 -5.51 8.48 -9.42
N VAL A 290 -6.82 8.39 -9.32
CA VAL A 290 -7.54 7.14 -9.49
C VAL A 290 -7.54 6.75 -10.96
N LEU A 291 -7.20 5.49 -11.24
CA LEU A 291 -7.34 4.91 -12.57
C LEU A 291 -8.61 4.08 -12.63
N ASP A 292 -9.66 4.66 -13.22
CA ASP A 292 -10.97 4.02 -13.32
C ASP A 292 -10.93 2.79 -14.24
N ILE A 293 -11.57 1.73 -13.76
CA ILE A 293 -11.74 0.45 -14.44
C ILE A 293 -13.21 0.01 -14.49
N GLY A 294 -14.16 0.91 -14.20
CA GLY A 294 -15.60 0.63 -14.26
C GLY A 294 -16.41 1.17 -13.06
N ALA A 295 -15.76 1.72 -12.03
CA ALA A 295 -16.46 2.29 -10.89
C ALA A 295 -17.27 3.53 -11.30
N ILE A 296 -16.76 4.33 -12.24
CA ILE A 296 -17.49 5.50 -12.74
C ILE A 296 -18.80 5.13 -13.43
N GLU A 297 -18.83 4.02 -14.18
CA GLU A 297 -20.07 3.54 -14.80
C GLU A 297 -21.11 3.17 -13.74
N LYS A 298 -20.70 2.47 -12.69
CA LYS A 298 -21.55 2.10 -11.55
C LYS A 298 -22.03 3.29 -10.73
N ILE A 299 -21.24 4.37 -10.65
CA ILE A 299 -21.66 5.65 -10.06
C ILE A 299 -22.75 6.31 -10.93
N ARG A 300 -22.60 6.28 -12.27
CA ARG A 300 -23.59 6.85 -13.19
C ARG A 300 -24.92 6.11 -13.15
N SER A 301 -24.89 4.78 -13.05
CA SER A 301 -26.10 3.95 -12.90
C SER A 301 -26.71 4.01 -11.49
N ARG A 302 -26.07 4.70 -10.55
CA ARG A 302 -26.45 4.80 -9.12
C ARG A 302 -26.39 3.46 -8.36
N GLU A 303 -25.66 2.49 -8.88
CA GLU A 303 -25.32 1.27 -8.14
C GLU A 303 -24.30 1.56 -7.03
N ILE A 304 -23.40 2.51 -7.26
CA ILE A 304 -22.56 3.13 -6.22
C ILE A 304 -23.16 4.49 -5.87
N GLN A 305 -23.59 4.66 -4.62
CA GLN A 305 -24.13 5.94 -4.15
C GLN A 305 -23.02 6.79 -3.51
N LEU A 306 -22.76 7.98 -4.04
CA LEU A 306 -21.82 8.91 -3.41
C LEU A 306 -22.50 9.65 -2.25
N VAL A 307 -21.84 9.67 -1.09
CA VAL A 307 -22.34 10.29 0.14
C VAL A 307 -21.28 11.21 0.75
N SER A 308 -21.74 12.17 1.56
CA SER A 308 -20.87 13.09 2.29
C SER A 308 -20.10 12.38 3.41
N GLY A 309 -19.17 13.10 4.04
CA GLY A 309 -18.40 12.60 5.19
C GLY A 309 -19.28 12.02 6.30
N ILE A 310 -18.71 11.09 7.06
CA ILE A 310 -19.33 10.54 8.26
C ILE A 310 -19.14 11.54 9.41
N ASN A 311 -20.21 11.79 10.16
CA ASN A 311 -20.20 12.56 11.40
C ASN A 311 -19.96 11.63 12.59
N LYS A 312 -20.86 10.65 12.79
CA LYS A 312 -20.78 9.67 13.87
C LYS A 312 -21.48 8.36 13.52
N PHE A 313 -21.12 7.30 14.22
CA PHE A 313 -21.82 6.02 14.18
C PHE A 313 -22.84 5.90 15.31
N SER A 314 -23.75 4.96 15.14
CA SER A 314 -24.60 4.41 16.20
C SER A 314 -24.68 2.90 15.99
N SER A 315 -25.43 2.17 16.81
CA SER A 315 -25.40 0.69 16.82
C SER A 315 -25.62 0.00 15.46
N SER A 316 -26.42 0.56 14.56
CA SER A 316 -26.77 -0.02 13.24
C SER A 316 -26.86 1.02 12.12
N MET A 317 -26.37 2.23 12.36
CA MET A 317 -26.49 3.34 11.41
C MET A 317 -25.28 4.26 11.47
N VAL A 318 -25.12 5.03 10.40
CA VAL A 318 -24.16 6.12 10.31
C VAL A 318 -24.88 7.43 10.04
N GLU A 319 -24.52 8.47 10.79
CA GLU A 319 -24.95 9.84 10.55
C GLU A 319 -23.89 10.54 9.71
N LEU A 320 -24.32 11.14 8.60
CA LEU A 320 -23.45 11.91 7.71
C LEU A 320 -23.39 13.37 8.15
N VAL A 321 -22.36 14.08 7.70
CA VAL A 321 -22.13 15.51 8.00
C VAL A 321 -23.30 16.42 7.54
N ASN A 322 -24.10 15.98 6.59
CA ASN A 322 -25.30 16.72 6.15
C ASN A 322 -26.56 16.37 6.96
N GLY A 323 -26.42 15.65 8.09
CA GLY A 323 -27.51 15.23 8.96
C GLY A 323 -28.29 14.00 8.48
N LYS A 324 -28.01 13.48 7.27
CA LYS A 324 -28.68 12.27 6.77
C LYS A 324 -28.19 11.05 7.55
N LYS A 325 -29.12 10.19 7.96
CA LYS A 325 -28.85 8.91 8.62
C LYS A 325 -29.02 7.76 7.61
N ILE A 326 -28.09 6.81 7.63
CA ILE A 326 -28.09 5.64 6.75
C ILE A 326 -27.90 4.40 7.62
N GLU A 327 -28.84 3.45 7.53
CA GLU A 327 -28.66 2.13 8.11
C GLU A 327 -27.61 1.35 7.34
N ILE A 328 -26.69 0.72 8.07
CA ILE A 328 -25.57 -0.01 7.47
C ILE A 328 -25.28 -1.29 8.26
N ASP A 329 -24.88 -2.33 7.54
CA ASP A 329 -24.47 -3.61 8.12
C ASP A 329 -22.95 -3.72 8.23
N SER A 330 -22.22 -2.98 7.38
CA SER A 330 -20.76 -3.02 7.34
C SER A 330 -20.15 -1.69 6.89
N VAL A 331 -18.97 -1.40 7.42
CA VAL A 331 -18.12 -0.29 6.97
C VAL A 331 -16.74 -0.79 6.57
N ILE A 332 -16.28 -0.36 5.40
CA ILE A 332 -14.94 -0.66 4.88
C ILE A 332 -14.17 0.65 4.74
N PHE A 333 -13.12 0.79 5.53
CA PHE A 333 -12.20 1.92 5.48
C PHE A 333 -11.19 1.74 4.34
N ALA A 334 -11.31 2.57 3.31
CA ALA A 334 -10.34 2.74 2.23
C ALA A 334 -9.59 4.07 2.39
N THR A 335 -9.14 4.32 3.63
CA THR A 335 -8.61 5.61 4.12
C THR A 335 -7.09 5.72 4.02
N GLY A 336 -6.45 4.76 3.37
CA GLY A 336 -5.02 4.78 3.06
C GLY A 336 -4.16 4.18 4.17
N TYR A 337 -2.86 4.39 4.04
CA TYR A 337 -1.85 3.75 4.88
C TYR A 337 -0.79 4.77 5.29
N ARG A 338 0.04 4.40 6.28
CA ARG A 338 1.26 5.10 6.68
C ARG A 338 2.46 4.18 6.54
N SER A 339 3.62 4.78 6.32
CA SER A 339 4.88 4.06 6.44
C SER A 339 5.14 3.70 7.90
N ASN A 340 5.66 2.50 8.13
CA ASN A 340 6.10 2.08 9.46
C ASN A 340 7.55 2.47 9.78
N VAL A 341 8.31 2.99 8.79
CA VAL A 341 9.73 3.35 8.94
C VAL A 341 9.99 4.26 10.15
N PRO A 342 9.18 5.31 10.43
CA PRO A 342 9.42 6.19 11.57
C PRO A 342 9.35 5.52 12.95
N TYR A 343 8.78 4.31 13.06
CA TYR A 343 8.63 3.60 14.34
C TYR A 343 9.88 2.81 14.74
N TRP A 344 10.62 2.29 13.77
CA TRP A 344 11.78 1.42 14.02
C TRP A 344 13.11 2.05 13.57
N LEU A 345 13.09 2.99 12.61
CA LEU A 345 14.33 3.63 12.15
C LEU A 345 14.67 4.84 13.03
N GLU A 346 15.69 4.69 13.88
CA GLU A 346 16.19 5.75 14.75
C GLU A 346 17.22 6.62 14.00
N VAL A 347 16.76 7.53 13.15
CA VAL A 347 17.63 8.58 12.60
C VAL A 347 17.63 9.76 13.58
N ARG A 348 18.82 10.20 14.02
CA ARG A 348 18.91 11.51 14.70
C ARG A 348 18.36 12.56 13.75
N LYS A 349 17.49 13.46 14.23
CA LYS A 349 17.11 14.66 13.48
C LYS A 349 18.40 15.39 13.08
N ILE A 350 18.81 15.25 11.81
CA ILE A 350 19.80 16.15 11.24
C ILE A 350 19.10 17.50 11.28
N SER A 351 19.61 18.40 12.11
CA SER A 351 19.21 19.80 12.12
C SER A 351 19.49 20.36 10.73
N VAL A 352 18.50 20.32 9.83
CA VAL A 352 18.60 21.02 8.56
C VAL A 352 18.52 22.51 8.92
N PRO A 353 19.56 23.32 8.64
CA PRO A 353 19.43 24.76 8.84
C PRO A 353 18.28 25.25 7.97
N GLN A 354 17.27 25.84 8.59
CA GLN A 354 16.30 26.65 7.86
C GLN A 354 17.08 27.86 7.31
N TYR A 355 17.27 27.91 5.99
CA TYR A 355 17.65 29.13 5.28
C TYR A 355 16.41 29.83 4.78
#